data_AF-A0A9E1WAZ7-F1
#
_entry.id   AF-A0A9E1WAZ7-F1
#
_cell.length_a   1.000
_cell.length_b   1.000
_cell.length_c   1.000
_cell.angle_alpha   90.00
_cell.angle_beta   90.00
_cell.angle_gamma   90.00
#
_symmetry.space_group_name_H-M   'P 1'
#
loop_
_entity.id
_entity.type
_entity.pdbx_description
1 polymer ?
#
loop_
_entity_poly.entity_id
_entity_poly.type
_entity_poly.pdbx_seq_one_letter_code
_entity_poly.pdbx_strand_id
1 'polypeptide(L)'
;MKKKSPEQIGKGMGAWSKGLQATSPELAQKLDRPRSEGWEMLEEIDLPRYKRVQVSAEEFLQDPALITKDIPSERLFVFLQPKEGVPVRKTKLSLDEAVEFVRTTVKSSPDAWEVFVSETEEEKFGGNIAVDKDGRAIIEMTTKGQGGISAGTVVPEIRAWQDRFSGIWKYDSDDADERRLVQSVMRDVPRDGREYLPGLYEFHLVQPDEDEPMEIKFIDYVPE
;
A
#
# COMPACT_ATOMS: atom_id res chain seq x y z
N MET A 1 31.09 0.16 -8.68
CA MET A 1 29.74 -0.25 -8.23
C MET A 1 28.75 0.81 -8.70
N LYS A 2 27.82 0.48 -9.61
CA LYS A 2 26.76 1.41 -10.03
C LYS A 2 25.80 1.58 -8.84
N LYS A 3 25.66 2.80 -8.31
CA LYS A 3 24.64 3.12 -7.33
C LYS A 3 23.28 2.81 -7.98
N LYS A 4 22.54 1.88 -7.40
CA LYS A 4 21.15 1.61 -7.79
C LYS A 4 20.36 2.91 -7.65
N SER A 5 19.52 3.26 -8.63
CA SER A 5 18.70 4.47 -8.53
C SER A 5 17.75 4.35 -7.31
N PRO A 6 17.32 5.46 -6.70
CA PRO A 6 16.34 5.43 -5.60
C PRO A 6 15.05 4.66 -5.93
N GLU A 7 14.73 4.49 -7.21
CA GLU A 7 13.62 3.67 -7.72
C GLU A 7 13.83 2.15 -7.52
N GLN A 8 15.06 1.71 -7.24
CA GLN A 8 15.43 0.31 -6.98
C GLN A 8 15.55 -0.03 -5.48
N ILE A 9 15.44 0.97 -4.60
CA ILE A 9 15.14 0.76 -3.19
C ILE A 9 13.66 0.38 -3.14
N GLY A 10 13.31 -0.70 -2.42
CA GLY A 10 11.91 -1.10 -2.32
C GLY A 10 11.10 0.10 -1.77
N LYS A 11 9.90 0.35 -2.30
CA LYS A 11 8.94 1.21 -1.59
C LYS A 11 7.92 0.31 -0.91
N GLY A 12 7.47 0.71 0.26
CA GLY A 12 6.56 -0.10 1.07
C GLY A 12 7.24 -1.28 1.77
N MET A 13 6.54 -2.39 1.98
CA MET A 13 7.00 -3.59 2.71
C MET A 13 8.37 -4.12 2.26
N GLY A 14 8.64 -4.10 0.95
CA GLY A 14 9.94 -4.54 0.42
C GLY A 14 11.12 -3.64 0.85
N ALA A 15 10.86 -2.41 1.29
CA ALA A 15 11.86 -1.54 1.90
C ALA A 15 12.24 -2.05 3.30
N TRP A 16 11.23 -2.39 4.11
CA TRP A 16 11.41 -2.95 5.45
C TRP A 16 12.07 -4.30 5.42
N SER A 17 11.64 -5.18 4.51
CA SER A 17 12.30 -6.47 4.31
C SER A 17 13.82 -6.30 4.15
N LYS A 18 14.26 -5.46 3.20
CA LYS A 18 15.69 -5.19 2.95
C LYS A 18 16.41 -4.65 4.18
N GLY A 19 15.78 -3.76 4.94
CA GLY A 19 16.37 -3.20 6.17
C GLY A 19 16.51 -4.24 7.29
N LEU A 20 15.61 -5.22 7.34
CA LEU A 20 15.54 -6.23 8.40
C LEU A 20 16.33 -7.50 8.08
N GLN A 21 16.79 -7.71 6.83
CA GLN A 21 17.51 -8.92 6.42
C GLN A 21 18.66 -9.32 7.36
N ALA A 22 19.37 -8.35 7.94
CA ALA A 22 20.50 -8.61 8.83
C ALA A 22 20.11 -8.82 10.30
N THR A 23 19.00 -8.24 10.75
CA THR A 23 18.62 -8.16 12.18
C THR A 23 17.43 -9.04 12.54
N SER A 24 16.53 -9.28 11.59
CA SER A 24 15.37 -10.16 11.73
C SER A 24 15.05 -10.84 10.39
N PRO A 25 15.80 -11.89 10.00
CA PRO A 25 15.65 -12.56 8.71
C PRO A 25 14.26 -13.18 8.50
N GLU A 26 13.66 -13.74 9.56
CA GLU A 26 12.32 -14.32 9.49
C GLU A 26 11.26 -13.27 9.16
N LEU A 27 11.32 -12.11 9.80
CA LEU A 27 10.42 -11.00 9.51
C LEU A 27 10.70 -10.43 8.12
N ALA A 28 11.96 -10.32 7.72
CA ALA A 28 12.32 -9.88 6.38
C ALA A 28 11.73 -10.79 5.30
N GLN A 29 11.72 -12.11 5.52
CA GLN A 29 11.11 -13.07 4.60
C GLN A 29 9.59 -12.92 4.55
N LYS A 30 8.92 -12.73 5.68
CA LYS A 30 7.46 -12.47 5.71
C LYS A 30 7.07 -11.22 4.92
N LEU A 31 7.92 -10.18 4.97
CA LEU A 31 7.70 -8.92 4.26
C LEU A 31 8.12 -8.99 2.78
N ASP A 32 8.95 -9.96 2.38
CA ASP A 32 9.43 -10.17 0.99
C ASP A 32 8.52 -11.13 0.20
N ARG A 33 7.21 -10.99 0.39
CA ARG A 33 6.21 -11.77 -0.33
C ARG A 33 5.71 -11.00 -1.57
N PRO A 34 5.16 -11.70 -2.57
CA PRO A 34 4.46 -11.06 -3.67
C PRO A 34 3.37 -10.11 -3.18
N ARG A 35 3.26 -8.94 -3.82
CA ARG A 35 2.27 -7.92 -3.43
C ARG A 35 0.82 -8.42 -3.62
N SER A 36 0.61 -9.37 -4.54
CA SER A 36 -0.67 -10.04 -4.77
C SER A 36 -1.17 -10.77 -3.53
N GLU A 37 -0.31 -11.44 -2.77
CA GLU A 37 -0.71 -12.12 -1.53
C GLU A 37 -1.24 -11.11 -0.49
N GLY A 38 -0.60 -9.95 -0.39
CA GLY A 38 -1.10 -8.88 0.49
C GLY A 38 -2.45 -8.32 0.05
N TRP A 39 -2.71 -8.32 -1.26
CA TRP A 39 -3.98 -7.88 -1.82
C TRP A 39 -5.12 -8.85 -1.58
N GLU A 40 -4.86 -10.14 -1.72
CA GLU A 40 -5.80 -11.21 -1.38
C GLU A 40 -6.15 -11.14 0.11
N MET A 41 -5.15 -10.97 0.98
CA MET A 41 -5.36 -10.86 2.42
C MET A 41 -6.28 -9.69 2.77
N LEU A 42 -6.06 -8.50 2.18
CA LEU A 42 -6.94 -7.34 2.37
C LEU A 42 -8.39 -7.60 1.96
N GLU A 43 -8.60 -8.44 0.95
CA GLU A 43 -9.93 -8.85 0.50
C GLU A 43 -10.58 -9.85 1.43
N GLU A 44 -9.82 -10.83 1.93
CA GLU A 44 -10.31 -11.82 2.90
C GLU A 44 -10.79 -11.19 4.21
N ILE A 45 -10.11 -10.13 4.68
CA ILE A 45 -10.46 -9.41 5.92
C ILE A 45 -11.38 -8.21 5.68
N ASP A 46 -11.87 -8.05 4.45
CA ASP A 46 -12.80 -7.01 4.00
C ASP A 46 -12.40 -5.58 4.37
N LEU A 47 -11.11 -5.26 4.21
CA LEU A 47 -10.63 -3.90 4.46
C LEU A 47 -10.97 -2.96 3.30
N PRO A 48 -11.29 -1.68 3.59
CA PRO A 48 -11.43 -0.65 2.57
C PRO A 48 -10.16 -0.56 1.74
N ARG A 49 -10.27 -0.79 0.44
CA ARG A 49 -9.12 -0.96 -0.46
C ARG A 49 -9.45 -0.39 -1.81
N TYR A 50 -8.40 -0.10 -2.56
CA TYR A 50 -8.58 0.34 -3.92
C TYR A 50 -9.23 -0.76 -4.77
N LYS A 51 -10.24 -0.41 -5.58
CA LYS A 51 -10.76 -1.31 -6.61
C LYS A 51 -9.65 -1.64 -7.60
N ARG A 52 -9.51 -2.93 -7.88
CA ARG A 52 -8.45 -3.47 -8.73
C ARG A 52 -8.92 -4.70 -9.49
N VAL A 53 -8.20 -5.00 -10.55
CA VAL A 53 -8.34 -6.23 -11.32
C VAL A 53 -6.96 -6.79 -11.64
N GLN A 54 -6.85 -8.11 -11.65
CA GLN A 54 -5.65 -8.84 -12.03
C GLN A 54 -5.98 -9.70 -13.25
N VAL A 55 -5.21 -9.54 -14.32
CA VAL A 55 -5.35 -10.30 -15.56
C VAL A 55 -3.98 -10.58 -16.17
N SER A 56 -3.94 -11.47 -17.16
CA SER A 56 -2.73 -11.62 -17.98
C SER A 56 -2.49 -10.38 -18.84
N ALA A 57 -1.23 -10.12 -19.23
CA ALA A 57 -0.95 -9.01 -20.15
C ALA A 57 -1.54 -9.21 -21.54
N GLU A 58 -1.71 -10.46 -21.98
CA GLU A 58 -2.39 -10.78 -23.24
C GLU A 58 -3.86 -10.36 -23.19
N GLU A 59 -4.58 -10.78 -22.14
CA GLU A 59 -5.99 -10.44 -21.93
C GLU A 59 -6.20 -8.93 -21.80
N PHE A 60 -5.35 -8.25 -21.02
CA PHE A 60 -5.42 -6.79 -20.90
C PHE A 60 -5.26 -6.09 -22.26
N LEU A 61 -4.34 -6.55 -23.10
CA LEU A 61 -4.08 -5.93 -24.41
C LEU A 61 -5.15 -6.26 -25.46
N GLN A 62 -5.99 -7.28 -25.24
CA GLN A 62 -7.10 -7.64 -26.13
C GLN A 62 -8.31 -6.72 -25.94
N ASP A 63 -8.73 -6.46 -24.70
CA ASP A 63 -9.87 -5.57 -24.40
C ASP A 63 -9.66 -4.76 -23.10
N PRO A 64 -8.79 -3.72 -23.13
CA PRO A 64 -8.50 -2.92 -21.95
C PRO A 64 -9.75 -2.26 -21.34
N ALA A 65 -10.68 -1.81 -22.19
CA ALA A 65 -11.88 -1.09 -21.75
C ALA A 65 -12.84 -2.00 -20.98
N LEU A 66 -12.99 -3.26 -21.41
CA LEU A 66 -13.79 -4.24 -20.67
C LEU A 66 -13.16 -4.56 -19.31
N ILE A 67 -11.83 -4.72 -19.25
CA ILE A 67 -11.10 -5.03 -18.01
C ILE A 67 -11.22 -3.88 -17.00
N THR A 68 -11.20 -2.63 -17.44
CA THR A 68 -11.23 -1.46 -16.55
C THR A 68 -12.62 -0.89 -16.31
N LYS A 69 -13.69 -1.50 -16.85
CA LYS A 69 -15.05 -0.92 -16.81
C LYS A 69 -15.59 -0.63 -15.40
N ASP A 70 -15.18 -1.42 -14.41
CA ASP A 70 -15.66 -1.35 -13.03
C ASP A 70 -14.70 -0.55 -12.11
N ILE A 71 -13.59 -0.04 -12.67
CA ILE A 71 -12.64 0.84 -11.99
C ILE A 71 -13.18 2.28 -12.11
N PRO A 72 -13.57 2.93 -11.00
CA PRO A 72 -14.30 4.19 -11.03
C PRO A 72 -13.42 5.41 -11.34
N SER A 73 -12.09 5.29 -11.21
CA SER A 73 -11.17 6.40 -11.44
C SER A 73 -10.83 6.60 -12.93
N GLU A 74 -10.80 7.85 -13.38
CA GLU A 74 -10.32 8.24 -14.71
C GLU A 74 -8.82 7.98 -14.91
N ARG A 75 -8.09 7.86 -13.80
CA ARG A 75 -6.65 7.64 -13.77
C ARG A 75 -6.35 6.29 -13.15
N LEU A 76 -5.36 5.61 -13.71
CA LEU A 76 -5.03 4.24 -13.39
C LEU A 76 -3.65 4.15 -12.75
N PHE A 77 -3.56 3.29 -11.74
CA PHE A 77 -2.32 2.68 -11.33
C PHE A 77 -2.16 1.33 -12.04
N VAL A 78 -1.00 1.14 -12.68
CA VAL A 78 -0.67 -0.11 -13.37
C VAL A 78 0.59 -0.70 -12.77
N PHE A 79 0.50 -1.93 -12.29
CA PHE A 79 1.62 -2.72 -11.78
C PHE A 79 1.77 -3.98 -12.65
N LEU A 80 2.98 -4.19 -13.16
CA LEU A 80 3.33 -5.32 -14.02
C LEU A 80 4.25 -6.25 -13.25
N GLN A 81 3.78 -7.45 -13.01
CA GLN A 81 4.51 -8.50 -12.30
C GLN A 81 4.99 -9.53 -13.32
N PRO A 82 6.31 -9.65 -13.56
CA PRO A 82 6.82 -10.74 -14.37
C PRO A 82 6.86 -12.03 -13.54
N LYS A 83 6.73 -13.19 -14.21
CA LYS A 83 7.03 -14.50 -13.61
C LYS A 83 8.46 -14.59 -13.10
N GLU A 84 9.40 -13.95 -13.81
CA GLU A 84 10.79 -13.83 -13.42
C GLU A 84 11.29 -12.39 -13.59
N GLY A 85 11.93 -11.85 -12.56
CA GLY A 85 12.59 -10.55 -12.62
C GLY A 85 11.96 -9.49 -11.72
N VAL A 86 12.10 -8.23 -12.12
CA VAL A 86 11.74 -7.07 -11.30
C VAL A 86 10.40 -6.50 -11.79
N PRO A 87 9.41 -6.32 -10.90
CA PRO A 87 8.16 -5.70 -11.28
C PRO A 87 8.36 -4.23 -11.64
N VAL A 88 7.51 -3.73 -12.53
CA VAL A 88 7.51 -2.32 -12.92
C VAL A 88 6.11 -1.73 -12.74
N ARG A 89 6.03 -0.42 -12.51
CA ARG A 89 4.76 0.24 -12.26
C ARG A 89 4.74 1.67 -12.74
N LYS A 90 3.54 2.17 -13.00
CA LYS A 90 3.24 3.58 -13.25
C LYS A 90 1.91 3.95 -12.60
N THR A 91 1.76 5.22 -12.26
CA THR A 91 0.56 5.80 -11.64
C THR A 91 0.08 6.97 -12.48
N LYS A 92 -1.18 7.37 -12.27
CA LYS A 92 -1.85 8.50 -12.93
C LYS A 92 -1.93 8.38 -14.46
N LEU A 93 -2.05 7.15 -14.97
CA LEU A 93 -2.18 6.90 -16.41
C LEU A 93 -3.64 7.02 -16.88
N SER A 94 -3.89 7.59 -18.05
CA SER A 94 -5.12 7.31 -18.77
C SER A 94 -5.15 5.85 -19.26
N LEU A 95 -6.30 5.37 -19.75
CA LEU A 95 -6.39 4.02 -20.32
C LEU A 95 -5.43 3.84 -21.52
N ASP A 96 -5.34 4.82 -22.41
CA ASP A 96 -4.42 4.77 -23.56
C ASP A 96 -2.95 4.71 -23.12
N GLU A 97 -2.58 5.53 -22.13
CA GLU A 97 -1.22 5.53 -21.56
C GLU A 97 -0.91 4.21 -20.84
N ALA A 98 -1.90 3.60 -20.18
CA ALA A 98 -1.79 2.28 -19.57
C ALA A 98 -1.52 1.20 -20.62
N VAL A 99 -2.30 1.18 -21.71
CA VAL A 99 -2.13 0.25 -22.83
C VAL A 99 -0.74 0.38 -23.46
N GLU A 100 -0.29 1.62 -23.72
CA GLU A 100 1.04 1.88 -24.25
C GLU A 100 2.14 1.40 -23.30
N PHE A 101 1.98 1.66 -22.00
CA PHE A 101 2.92 1.22 -20.97
C PHE A 101 3.03 -0.31 -20.90
N VAL A 102 1.91 -1.03 -20.87
CA VAL A 102 1.91 -2.50 -20.86
C VAL A 102 2.56 -3.04 -22.12
N ARG A 103 2.11 -2.60 -23.30
CA ARG A 103 2.62 -3.04 -24.60
C ARG A 103 4.13 -2.84 -24.73
N THR A 104 4.62 -1.67 -24.34
CA THR A 104 6.05 -1.34 -24.43
C THR A 104 6.91 -2.15 -23.47
N THR A 105 6.36 -2.50 -22.31
CA THR A 105 7.07 -3.27 -21.28
C THR A 105 7.14 -4.76 -21.64
N VAL A 106 5.99 -5.38 -21.94
CA VAL A 106 5.90 -6.83 -22.17
C VAL A 106 6.43 -7.24 -23.55
N LYS A 107 6.44 -6.30 -24.51
CA LYS A 107 6.93 -6.47 -25.88
C LYS A 107 6.33 -7.73 -26.53
N SER A 108 7.14 -8.75 -26.73
CA SER A 108 6.81 -9.97 -27.48
C SER A 108 6.47 -11.17 -26.58
N SER A 109 6.41 -11.00 -25.26
CA SER A 109 6.21 -12.10 -24.31
C SER A 109 5.13 -11.76 -23.27
N PRO A 110 3.89 -11.43 -23.68
CA PRO A 110 2.81 -11.06 -22.75
C PRO A 110 2.42 -12.19 -21.78
N ASP A 111 2.64 -13.44 -22.15
CA ASP A 111 2.40 -14.65 -21.36
C ASP A 111 3.30 -14.77 -20.11
N ALA A 112 4.39 -14.00 -20.06
CA ALA A 112 5.30 -13.94 -18.93
C ALA A 112 4.93 -12.90 -17.87
N TRP A 113 3.83 -12.15 -18.07
CA TRP A 113 3.46 -11.00 -17.24
C TRP A 113 2.01 -11.04 -16.79
N GLU A 114 1.81 -10.66 -15.54
CA GLU A 114 0.51 -10.30 -14.99
C GLU A 114 0.40 -8.77 -14.93
N VAL A 115 -0.81 -8.28 -15.21
CA VAL A 115 -1.18 -6.88 -15.15
C VAL A 115 -2.17 -6.69 -14.02
N PHE A 116 -1.82 -5.79 -13.12
CA PHE A 116 -2.69 -5.30 -12.08
C PHE A 116 -3.07 -3.88 -12.41
N VAL A 117 -4.35 -3.65 -12.61
CA VAL A 117 -4.90 -2.31 -12.85
C VAL A 117 -5.75 -1.94 -11.65
N SER A 118 -5.50 -0.78 -11.08
CA SER A 118 -6.18 -0.28 -9.90
C SER A 118 -6.61 1.17 -10.12
N GLU A 119 -7.67 1.57 -9.42
CA GLU A 119 -7.95 2.99 -9.25
C GLU A 119 -6.76 3.70 -8.62
N THR A 120 -6.61 4.98 -8.95
CA THR A 120 -5.69 5.89 -8.27
C THR A 120 -6.45 7.12 -7.84
N GLU A 121 -6.18 7.58 -6.63
CA GLU A 121 -6.75 8.80 -6.06
C GLU A 121 -5.62 9.72 -5.57
N GLU A 122 -5.96 10.96 -5.26
CA GLU A 122 -5.00 11.88 -4.64
C GLU A 122 -4.79 11.52 -3.16
N GLU A 123 -3.62 10.99 -2.87
CA GLU A 123 -3.15 10.74 -1.51
C GLU A 123 -2.93 12.08 -0.77
N LYS A 124 -3.66 12.29 0.31
CA LYS A 124 -3.42 13.39 1.26
C LYS A 124 -2.39 12.99 2.30
N PHE A 125 -2.47 11.75 2.79
CA PHE A 125 -1.45 11.15 3.64
C PHE A 125 -1.18 9.70 3.26
N GLY A 126 0.05 9.28 3.45
CA GLY A 126 0.44 7.88 3.42
C GLY A 126 0.99 7.45 4.76
N GLY A 127 0.73 6.21 5.12
CA GLY A 127 1.12 5.73 6.44
C GLY A 127 1.27 4.23 6.56
N ASN A 128 1.77 3.85 7.72
CA ASN A 128 1.88 2.47 8.15
C ASN A 128 1.23 2.32 9.54
N ILE A 129 0.63 1.16 9.79
CA ILE A 129 0.12 0.76 11.11
C ILE A 129 0.79 -0.56 11.46
N ALA A 130 1.54 -0.60 12.55
CA ALA A 130 2.09 -1.83 13.10
C ALA A 130 1.30 -2.20 14.35
N VAL A 131 0.70 -3.39 14.35
CA VAL A 131 -0.03 -3.96 15.47
C VAL A 131 0.72 -5.20 15.95
N ASP A 132 1.09 -5.22 17.22
CA ASP A 132 1.73 -6.39 17.81
C ASP A 132 0.72 -7.49 18.19
N LYS A 133 1.23 -8.68 18.52
CA LYS A 133 0.44 -9.84 18.97
C LYS A 133 -0.47 -9.61 20.18
N ASP A 134 -0.22 -8.55 20.96
CA ASP A 134 -1.07 -8.19 22.11
C ASP A 134 -2.13 -7.13 21.69
N GLY A 135 -2.28 -6.89 20.38
CA GLY A 135 -3.21 -5.94 19.78
C GLY A 135 -2.82 -4.48 19.96
N ARG A 136 -1.56 -4.17 20.32
CA ARG A 136 -1.11 -2.78 20.52
C ARG A 136 -0.63 -2.17 19.21
N ALA A 137 -1.18 -1.01 18.87
CA ALA A 137 -0.90 -0.34 17.62
C ALA A 137 0.10 0.82 17.74
N ILE A 138 0.90 0.99 16.69
CA ILE A 138 1.67 2.19 16.35
C ILE A 138 1.24 2.62 14.95
N ILE A 139 0.98 3.91 14.76
CA ILE A 139 0.63 4.51 13.46
C ILE A 139 1.57 5.67 13.16
N GLU A 140 2.02 5.72 11.91
CA GLU A 140 2.90 6.75 11.37
C GLU A 140 2.35 7.25 10.03
N MET A 141 2.27 8.57 9.85
CA MET A 141 1.71 9.21 8.66
C MET A 141 2.55 10.38 8.16
N THR A 142 2.51 10.62 6.85
CA THR A 142 3.15 11.77 6.20
C THR A 142 2.38 12.21 4.96
N THR A 143 2.40 13.51 4.65
CA THR A 143 1.94 14.05 3.37
C THR A 143 2.89 13.77 2.20
N LYS A 144 4.11 13.24 2.46
CA LYS A 144 5.16 13.02 1.46
C LYS A 144 5.10 11.66 0.74
N GLY A 145 4.03 10.90 0.95
CA GLY A 145 3.86 9.58 0.37
C GLY A 145 4.28 8.44 1.31
N GLN A 146 3.45 7.39 1.38
CA GLN A 146 3.67 6.20 2.22
C GLN A 146 5.07 5.58 2.06
N GLY A 147 5.57 5.51 0.82
CA GLY A 147 6.84 4.83 0.53
C GLY A 147 8.06 5.45 1.23
N GLY A 148 7.99 6.74 1.60
CA GLY A 148 9.06 7.44 2.30
C GLY A 148 9.22 7.01 3.77
N ILE A 149 8.10 6.73 4.45
CA ILE A 149 8.07 6.16 5.81
C ILE A 149 8.67 4.76 5.75
N SER A 150 8.22 3.94 4.79
CA SER A 150 8.69 2.56 4.71
C SER A 150 10.18 2.47 4.37
N ALA A 151 10.71 3.39 3.58
CA ALA A 151 12.14 3.43 3.31
C ALA A 151 12.98 4.04 4.46
N GLY A 152 12.35 4.59 5.51
CA GLY A 152 13.05 5.34 6.56
C GLY A 152 13.71 6.63 6.04
N THR A 153 13.23 7.14 4.91
CA THR A 153 13.78 8.35 4.24
C THR A 153 13.02 9.62 4.60
N VAL A 154 11.89 9.48 5.30
CA VAL A 154 11.02 10.56 5.75
C VAL A 154 10.77 10.38 7.24
N VAL A 155 10.85 11.48 7.98
CA VAL A 155 10.35 11.53 9.37
C VAL A 155 8.83 11.68 9.30
N PRO A 156 8.06 10.79 9.96
CA PRO A 156 6.60 10.92 10.03
C PRO A 156 6.21 12.29 10.58
N GLU A 157 5.17 12.89 9.98
CA GLU A 157 4.60 14.15 10.45
C GLU A 157 3.68 13.90 11.64
N ILE A 158 2.93 12.78 11.59
CA ILE A 158 2.06 12.35 12.66
C ILE A 158 2.49 10.96 13.09
N ARG A 159 2.67 10.79 14.41
CA ARG A 159 2.95 9.51 15.02
C ARG A 159 2.14 9.36 16.29
N ALA A 160 1.49 8.21 16.44
CA ALA A 160 0.75 7.85 17.63
C ALA A 160 0.95 6.38 17.96
N TRP A 161 0.88 6.03 19.23
CA TRP A 161 1.04 4.65 19.70
C TRP A 161 0.24 4.38 20.96
N GLN A 162 -0.14 3.13 21.16
CA GLN A 162 -0.70 2.69 22.43
C GLN A 162 0.42 2.45 23.45
N ASP A 163 0.31 3.10 24.60
CA ASP A 163 1.21 2.86 25.72
C ASP A 163 1.14 1.39 26.17
N ARG A 164 2.32 0.78 26.37
CA ARG A 164 2.44 -0.66 26.63
C ARG A 164 1.69 -1.12 27.88
N PHE A 165 1.58 -0.27 28.90
CA PHE A 165 1.01 -0.65 30.19
C PHE A 165 -0.46 -0.25 30.34
N SER A 166 -0.84 0.90 29.78
CA SER A 166 -2.17 1.47 29.95
C SER A 166 -3.08 1.28 28.74
N GLY A 167 -2.54 0.95 27.56
CA GLY A 167 -3.29 0.89 26.30
C GLY A 167 -3.78 2.25 25.80
N ILE A 168 -3.42 3.33 26.49
CA ILE A 168 -3.81 4.70 26.16
C ILE A 168 -2.99 5.20 24.98
N TRP A 169 -3.67 5.83 24.02
CA TRP A 169 -3.02 6.50 22.90
C TRP A 169 -2.15 7.67 23.36
N LYS A 170 -0.90 7.64 22.89
CA LYS A 170 0.09 8.71 22.97
C LYS A 170 0.33 9.26 21.57
N TYR A 171 0.74 10.52 21.51
CA TYR A 171 0.93 11.25 20.27
C TYR A 171 2.22 12.06 20.38
N ASP A 172 2.94 12.22 19.28
CA ASP A 172 4.09 13.15 19.21
C ASP A 172 3.64 14.63 19.15
N SER A 173 2.33 14.88 19.01
CA SER A 173 1.72 16.19 18.86
C SER A 173 0.55 16.42 19.81
N ASP A 174 0.34 17.68 20.17
CA ASP A 174 -0.81 18.15 20.96
C ASP A 174 -2.00 18.61 20.10
N ASP A 175 -1.89 18.52 18.77
CA ASP A 175 -2.93 18.94 17.84
C ASP A 175 -4.17 18.02 17.94
N ALA A 176 -5.35 18.63 18.16
CA ALA A 176 -6.61 17.92 18.26
C ALA A 176 -7.09 17.34 16.91
N ASP A 177 -6.73 17.97 15.78
CA ASP A 177 -7.08 17.52 14.44
C ASP A 177 -6.29 16.28 14.05
N GLU A 178 -4.99 16.25 14.34
CA GLU A 178 -4.15 15.07 14.13
C GLU A 178 -4.62 13.88 14.98
N ARG A 179 -5.02 14.13 16.24
CA ARG A 179 -5.61 13.11 17.11
C ARG A 179 -6.91 12.56 16.51
N ARG A 180 -7.79 13.43 16.02
CA ARG A 180 -9.04 13.01 15.35
C ARG A 180 -8.75 12.18 14.10
N LEU A 181 -7.75 12.58 13.31
CA LEU A 181 -7.33 11.87 12.10
C LEU A 181 -6.84 10.46 12.42
N VAL A 182 -5.95 10.31 13.41
CA VAL A 182 -5.48 9.01 13.89
C VAL A 182 -6.64 8.13 14.33
N GLN A 183 -7.57 8.66 15.13
CA GLN A 183 -8.72 7.88 15.59
C GLN A 183 -9.65 7.48 14.45
N SER A 184 -9.78 8.31 13.41
CA SER A 184 -10.54 7.96 12.21
C SER A 184 -9.91 6.79 11.46
N VAL A 185 -8.59 6.81 11.24
CA VAL A 185 -7.85 5.70 10.63
C VAL A 185 -7.99 4.42 11.43
N MET A 186 -7.75 4.50 12.74
CA MET A 186 -7.75 3.33 13.62
C MET A 186 -9.15 2.75 13.86
N ARG A 187 -10.22 3.42 13.43
CA ARG A 187 -11.58 2.85 13.46
C ARG A 187 -11.74 1.71 12.46
N ASP A 188 -11.07 1.81 11.31
CA ASP A 188 -11.24 0.90 10.19
C ASP A 188 -10.22 -0.25 10.23
N VAL A 189 -9.29 -0.25 11.19
CA VAL A 189 -8.39 -1.38 11.46
C VAL A 189 -9.19 -2.51 12.15
N PRO A 190 -9.10 -3.77 11.68
CA PRO A 190 -9.92 -4.86 12.21
C PRO A 190 -9.58 -5.15 13.67
N ARG A 191 -10.55 -5.69 14.42
CA ARG A 191 -10.41 -6.01 15.84
C ARG A 191 -11.01 -7.37 16.18
N ASP A 192 -10.36 -8.07 17.10
CA ASP A 192 -10.98 -9.16 17.86
C ASP A 192 -11.37 -8.62 19.25
N GLY A 193 -12.67 -8.34 19.43
CA GLY A 193 -13.17 -7.67 20.61
C GLY A 193 -12.60 -6.26 20.79
N ARG A 194 -11.62 -6.10 21.68
CA ARG A 194 -10.99 -4.80 21.99
C ARG A 194 -9.60 -4.64 21.40
N GLU A 195 -9.00 -5.74 20.94
CA GLU A 195 -7.62 -5.79 20.46
C GLU A 195 -7.62 -5.64 18.95
N TYR A 196 -6.68 -4.86 18.42
CA TYR A 196 -6.49 -4.77 16.98
C TYR A 196 -5.93 -6.09 16.45
N LEU A 197 -6.33 -6.47 15.24
CA LEU A 197 -5.77 -7.63 14.57
C LEU A 197 -4.26 -7.42 14.36
N PRO A 198 -3.39 -8.36 14.80
CA PRO A 198 -1.95 -8.21 14.63
C PRO A 198 -1.49 -8.18 13.17
N GLY A 199 -0.38 -7.50 12.96
CA GLY A 199 0.26 -7.39 11.66
C GLY A 199 0.57 -5.97 11.27
N LEU A 200 0.91 -5.83 9.99
CA LEU A 200 1.42 -4.60 9.44
C LEU A 200 0.57 -4.17 8.25
N TYR A 201 0.07 -2.94 8.31
CA TYR A 201 -0.80 -2.35 7.31
C TYR A 201 -0.11 -1.18 6.62
N GLU A 202 -0.16 -1.14 5.28
CA GLU A 202 0.10 0.07 4.51
C GLU A 202 -1.22 0.71 4.11
N PHE A 203 -1.33 2.03 4.22
CA PHE A 203 -2.55 2.74 3.83
C PHE A 203 -2.27 4.09 3.20
N HIS A 204 -3.25 4.56 2.45
CA HIS A 204 -3.42 5.96 2.08
C HIS A 204 -4.67 6.52 2.74
N LEU A 205 -4.60 7.79 3.11
CA LEU A 205 -5.76 8.64 3.29
C LEU A 205 -5.94 9.46 2.03
N VAL A 206 -7.10 9.30 1.43
CA VAL A 206 -7.50 9.92 0.18
C VAL A 206 -8.69 10.82 0.42
N GLN A 207 -8.84 11.83 -0.41
CA GLN A 207 -10.01 12.70 -0.37
C GLN A 207 -10.59 12.71 -1.78
N PRO A 208 -11.69 11.96 -2.03
CA PRO A 208 -12.25 11.83 -3.38
C PRO A 208 -12.62 13.18 -4.00
N ASP A 209 -13.25 14.06 -3.21
CA ASP A 209 -13.66 15.41 -3.58
C ASP A 209 -13.34 16.42 -2.46
N GLU A 210 -13.12 17.69 -2.79
CA GLU A 210 -12.71 18.74 -1.82
C GLU A 210 -13.67 18.90 -0.63
N ASP A 211 -14.96 18.61 -0.84
CA ASP A 211 -16.02 18.71 0.17
C ASP A 211 -16.32 17.38 0.88
N GLU A 212 -15.72 16.27 0.45
CA GLU A 212 -15.94 14.96 1.04
C GLU A 212 -14.94 14.64 2.16
N PRO A 213 -15.33 13.84 3.17
CA PRO A 213 -14.42 13.42 4.22
C PRO A 213 -13.29 12.54 3.65
N MET A 214 -12.12 12.60 4.30
CA MET A 214 -11.04 11.68 3.96
C MET A 214 -11.44 10.22 4.21
N GLU A 215 -11.13 9.37 3.25
CA GLU A 215 -11.31 7.92 3.33
C GLU A 215 -9.97 7.22 3.47
N ILE A 216 -9.98 6.07 4.15
CA ILE A 216 -8.82 5.19 4.19
C ILE A 216 -8.90 4.15 3.06
N LYS A 217 -7.75 3.91 2.41
CA LYS A 217 -7.57 2.81 1.47
C LYS A 217 -6.32 2.03 1.90
N PHE A 218 -6.51 0.80 2.32
CA PHE A 218 -5.43 -0.12 2.62
C PHE A 218 -4.81 -0.65 1.32
N ILE A 219 -3.47 -0.70 1.30
CA ILE A 219 -2.67 -1.00 0.10
C ILE A 219 -2.02 -2.38 0.21
N ASP A 220 -1.60 -2.75 1.42
CA ASP A 220 -0.99 -4.05 1.74
C ASP A 220 -1.26 -4.39 3.22
N TYR A 221 -1.29 -5.68 3.56
CA TYR A 221 -1.47 -6.16 4.93
C TYR A 221 -0.74 -7.48 5.19
N VAL A 222 0.31 -7.46 6.00
CA VAL A 222 1.08 -8.65 6.39
C VAL A 222 0.67 -9.08 7.79
N PRO A 223 0.06 -10.26 7.99
CA PRO A 223 -0.23 -10.76 9.33
C PRO A 223 1.06 -11.06 10.10
N GLU A 224 1.03 -10.86 11.42
CA GLU A 224 2.15 -11.20 12.32
C GLU A 224 2.30 -12.72 12.50
#